data_AF-A0A2T4MZQ2-F1
#
_entry.id   AF-A0A2T4MZQ2-F1
#
_cell.length_a   1.000
_cell.length_b   1.000
_cell.length_c   1.000
_cell.angle_alpha   90.00
_cell.angle_beta   90.00
_cell.angle_gamma   90.00
#
_symmetry.space_group_name_H-M   'P 1'
#
loop_
_entity.id
_entity.type
_entity.pdbx_description
1 polymer ?
#
loop_
_entity_poly.entity_id
_entity_poly.type
_entity_poly.pdbx_seq_one_letter_code
_entity_poly.pdbx_strand_id
1 'polypeptide(L)'
;MFLKKDVVDFVVGVQMDIVSLDNTMKKQFIPEIDLEDPDMKSILTYVRDIKESITDVQAVIGVLMAKVSQCKGATLDNVDDEVQIVEEFSKMIQSVKINLEPLYI
;
A
#
# COMPACT_ATOMS: atom_id res chain seq x y z
N MET A 1 18.36 -4.10 12.69
CA MET A 1 18.38 -2.78 13.37
C MET A 1 18.34 -1.69 12.32
N PHE A 2 17.34 -0.82 12.39
CA PHE A 2 17.12 0.25 11.39
C PHE A 2 17.32 1.63 12.01
N LEU A 3 17.77 2.60 11.22
CA LEU A 3 17.74 4.00 11.65
C LEU A 3 16.29 4.50 11.64
N LYS A 4 15.92 5.25 12.69
CA LYS A 4 14.58 5.82 12.83
C LYS A 4 14.17 6.68 11.63
N LYS A 5 15.12 7.44 11.09
CA LYS A 5 14.90 8.30 9.92
C LYS A 5 14.57 7.47 8.69
N ASP A 6 15.34 6.43 8.41
CA ASP A 6 15.17 5.60 7.21
C ASP A 6 13.80 4.89 7.23
N VAL A 7 13.36 4.41 8.40
CA VAL A 7 12.03 3.81 8.57
C VAL A 7 10.92 4.82 8.32
N VAL A 8 11.07 6.06 8.80
CA VAL A 8 10.08 7.12 8.57
C VAL A 8 10.01 7.51 7.10
N ASP A 9 11.17 7.75 6.47
CA ASP A 9 11.24 8.14 5.05
C ASP A 9 10.63 7.04 4.15
N PHE A 10 10.92 5.78 4.47
CA PHE A 10 10.34 4.62 3.79
C PHE A 10 8.81 4.55 3.94
N VAL A 11 8.30 4.64 5.18
CA VAL A 11 6.85 4.60 5.46
C VAL A 11 6.11 5.73 4.76
N VAL A 12 6.67 6.93 4.76
CA VAL A 12 6.08 8.10 4.06
C VAL A 12 6.01 7.84 2.55
N GLY A 13 7.07 7.28 1.96
CA GLY A 13 7.08 6.89 0.54
C GLY A 13 5.95 5.91 0.20
N VAL A 14 5.78 4.85 0.99
CA VAL A 14 4.73 3.86 0.78
C VAL A 14 3.33 4.47 0.98
N GLN A 15 3.14 5.36 1.96
CA GLN A 15 1.86 6.06 2.14
C GLN A 15 1.50 6.93 0.93
N MET A 16 2.46 7.65 0.34
CA MET A 16 2.23 8.42 -0.88
C MET A 16 1.83 7.54 -2.05
N ASP A 17 2.46 6.36 -2.18
CA ASP A 17 2.12 5.39 -3.21
C ASP A 17 0.71 4.83 -3.04
N ILE A 18 0.30 4.51 -1.80
CA ILE A 18 -1.06 4.09 -1.47
C ILE A 18 -2.09 5.15 -1.86
N VAL A 19 -1.87 6.40 -1.45
CA VAL A 19 -2.80 7.51 -1.76
C VAL A 19 -2.89 7.73 -3.26
N SER A 20 -1.77 7.65 -3.97
CA SER A 20 -1.73 7.73 -5.42
C SER A 20 -2.54 6.60 -6.07
N LEU A 21 -2.37 5.36 -5.62
CA LEU A 21 -3.08 4.20 -6.16
C LEU A 21 -4.59 4.28 -5.89
N ASP A 22 -5.01 4.63 -4.67
CA ASP A 22 -6.43 4.78 -4.31
C ASP A 22 -7.11 5.88 -5.16
N ASN A 23 -6.41 6.99 -5.39
CA ASN A 23 -6.90 8.04 -6.28
C ASN A 23 -7.04 7.57 -7.73
N THR A 24 -6.08 6.79 -8.25
CA THR A 24 -6.16 6.20 -9.59
C THR A 24 -7.35 5.24 -9.69
N MET A 25 -7.49 4.34 -8.72
CA MET A 25 -8.61 3.38 -8.68
C MET A 25 -9.96 4.08 -8.60
N LYS A 26 -10.11 5.13 -7.77
CA LYS A 26 -11.37 5.89 -7.66
C LYS A 26 -11.76 6.63 -8.94
N LYS A 27 -10.77 7.10 -9.72
CA LYS A 27 -11.02 7.77 -11.01
C LYS A 27 -11.39 6.79 -12.11
N GLN A 28 -10.74 5.62 -12.12
CA GLN A 28 -10.87 4.65 -13.21
C GLN A 28 -11.98 3.61 -12.98
N PHE A 29 -12.26 3.26 -11.72
CA PHE A 29 -13.24 2.23 -11.35
C PHE A 29 -14.30 2.83 -10.44
N ILE A 30 -15.49 3.04 -11.00
CA ILE A 30 -16.69 3.45 -10.25
C ILE A 30 -17.31 2.17 -9.67
N PRO A 31 -17.31 1.98 -8.32
CA PRO A 31 -17.75 0.74 -7.68
C PRO A 31 -19.23 0.38 -7.89
N GLU A 32 -20.03 1.33 -8.37
CA GLU A 32 -21.49 1.21 -8.53
C GLU A 32 -21.92 0.71 -9.92
N ILE A 33 -20.97 0.49 -10.84
CA ILE A 33 -21.31 -0.07 -12.16
C ILE A 33 -21.38 -1.59 -12.02
N ASP A 34 -22.59 -2.13 -12.13
CA ASP A 34 -22.81 -3.58 -12.25
C ASP A 34 -22.29 -4.01 -13.62
N LEU A 35 -21.08 -4.56 -13.64
CA LEU A 35 -20.41 -4.99 -14.87
C LEU A 35 -20.87 -6.41 -15.18
N GLU A 36 -21.69 -6.57 -16.23
CA GLU A 36 -22.12 -7.89 -16.72
C GLU A 36 -20.96 -8.65 -17.40
N ASP A 37 -19.90 -7.95 -17.81
CA ASP A 37 -18.73 -8.52 -18.47
C ASP A 37 -17.83 -9.28 -17.47
N PRO A 38 -17.55 -10.58 -17.70
CA PRO A 38 -16.74 -11.41 -16.81
C PRO A 38 -15.27 -10.96 -16.69
N ASP A 39 -14.69 -10.35 -17.73
CA ASP A 39 -13.31 -9.83 -17.68
C ASP A 39 -13.24 -8.59 -16.78
N MET A 40 -14.26 -7.73 -16.86
CA MET A 40 -14.43 -6.58 -15.96
C MET A 40 -14.72 -7.00 -14.50
N LYS A 41 -15.48 -8.08 -14.28
CA LYS A 41 -15.69 -8.66 -12.92
C LYS A 41 -14.38 -9.17 -12.30
N SER A 42 -13.49 -9.74 -13.11
CA SER A 42 -12.16 -10.16 -12.66
C SER A 42 -11.33 -8.96 -12.21
N ILE A 43 -11.33 -7.89 -13.00
CA ILE A 43 -10.61 -6.64 -12.65
C ILE A 43 -11.18 -6.00 -11.38
N LEU A 44 -12.52 -5.93 -11.22
CA LEU A 44 -13.14 -5.40 -9.99
C LEU A 44 -12.79 -6.23 -8.75
N THR A 45 -12.70 -7.56 -8.88
CA THR A 45 -12.30 -8.44 -7.78
C THR A 45 -10.84 -8.20 -7.42
N TYR A 46 -9.97 -8.11 -8.42
CA TYR A 46 -8.56 -7.77 -8.24
C TYR A 46 -8.37 -6.40 -7.55
N VAL A 47 -9.11 -5.37 -7.98
CA VAL A 47 -9.11 -4.04 -7.34
C VAL A 47 -9.61 -4.09 -5.89
N ARG A 48 -10.57 -4.97 -5.58
CA ARG A 48 -11.07 -5.17 -4.21
C ARG A 48 -10.01 -5.80 -3.31
N ASP A 49 -9.35 -6.86 -3.79
CA ASP A 49 -8.28 -7.55 -3.07
C ASP A 49 -7.11 -6.59 -2.78
N ILE A 50 -6.80 -5.70 -3.72
CA ILE A 50 -5.81 -4.62 -3.53
C ILE A 50 -6.27 -3.63 -2.44
N LYS A 51 -7.54 -3.21 -2.45
CA LYS A 51 -8.08 -2.30 -1.41
C LYS A 51 -8.05 -2.91 -0.01
N GLU A 52 -8.35 -4.20 0.10
CA GLU A 52 -8.21 -4.93 1.37
C GLU A 52 -6.74 -4.97 1.81
N SER A 53 -5.83 -5.31 0.91
CA SER A 53 -4.39 -5.33 1.18
C SER A 53 -3.83 -3.96 1.58
N ILE A 54 -4.35 -2.86 0.99
CA ILE A 54 -4.03 -1.48 1.41
C ILE A 54 -4.39 -1.25 2.88
N THR A 55 -5.58 -1.71 3.30
CA THR A 55 -6.07 -1.51 4.67
C THR A 55 -5.18 -2.22 5.69
N ASP A 56 -4.81 -3.47 5.40
CA ASP A 56 -3.92 -4.26 6.26
C ASP A 56 -2.55 -3.59 6.41
N VAL A 57 -1.99 -3.08 5.31
CA VAL A 57 -0.67 -2.44 5.36
C VAL A 57 -0.72 -1.06 6.00
N GLN A 58 -1.81 -0.32 5.89
CA GLN A 58 -2.01 0.89 6.68
C GLN A 58 -2.01 0.59 8.18
N ALA A 59 -2.56 -0.55 8.62
CA ALA A 59 -2.50 -0.97 10.02
C ALA A 59 -1.06 -1.28 10.45
N VAL A 60 -0.29 -2.01 9.64
CA VAL A 60 1.14 -2.31 9.90
C VAL A 60 1.99 -1.04 9.95
N ILE A 61 1.76 -0.10 9.02
CA ILE A 61 2.37 1.23 9.04
C ILE A 61 2.04 1.97 10.35
N GLY A 62 0.79 1.89 10.81
CA GLY A 62 0.38 2.48 12.09
C GLY A 62 1.16 1.92 13.29
N VAL A 63 1.38 0.59 13.32
CA VAL A 63 2.20 -0.08 14.34
C VAL A 63 3.66 0.38 14.26
N LEU A 64 4.25 0.40 13.06
CA LEU A 64 5.61 0.91 12.82
C LEU A 64 5.78 2.34 13.33
N MET A 65 4.87 3.24 12.97
CA MET A 65 4.92 4.64 13.40
C MET A 65 4.73 4.81 14.90
N ALA A 66 3.91 3.97 15.54
CA ALA A 66 3.79 3.94 16.99
C ALA A 66 5.11 3.50 17.65
N LYS A 67 5.75 2.44 17.16
CA LYS A 67 7.06 1.99 17.63
C LYS A 67 8.15 3.05 17.43
N VAL A 68 8.19 3.70 16.27
CA VAL A 68 9.06 4.85 15.96
C VAL A 68 8.88 5.97 16.98
N SER A 69 7.62 6.34 17.28
CA SER A 69 7.28 7.40 18.23
C SER A 69 7.72 7.07 19.66
N GLN A 70 7.52 5.81 20.08
CA GLN A 70 7.89 5.32 21.40
C GLN A 70 9.41 5.12 21.56
N CYS A 71 10.14 4.95 20.46
CA CYS A 71 11.60 4.83 20.49
C CYS A 71 12.27 6.17 20.78
N LYS A 72 12.95 6.22 21.93
CA LYS A 72 13.78 7.36 22.39
C LYS A 72 15.19 7.36 21.80
N GLY A 73 15.63 6.24 21.22
CA GLY A 73 16.92 6.08 20.56
C GLY A 73 16.90 6.46 19.07
N ALA A 74 18.08 6.56 18.45
CA ALA A 74 18.21 6.81 17.02
C ALA A 74 17.93 5.56 16.16
N THR A 75 17.89 4.39 16.78
CA THR A 75 17.78 3.08 16.15
C THR A 75 16.55 2.33 16.65
N LEU A 76 15.95 1.53 15.78
CA LEU A 76 14.81 0.67 16.08
C LEU A 76 15.26 -0.80 16.07
N ASP A 77 14.93 -1.47 17.16
CA ASP A 77 15.11 -2.91 17.35
C ASP A 77 13.73 -3.58 17.25
N ASN A 78 13.67 -4.81 16.71
CA ASN A 78 12.46 -5.62 16.57
C ASN A 78 11.37 -4.94 15.70
N VAL A 79 11.78 -4.40 14.55
CA VAL A 79 10.87 -3.88 13.51
C VAL A 79 11.07 -4.59 12.17
N ASP A 80 11.91 -5.63 12.12
CA ASP A 80 12.30 -6.29 10.87
C ASP A 80 11.08 -6.93 10.17
N ASP A 81 10.18 -7.57 10.92
CA ASP A 81 8.96 -8.18 10.37
C ASP A 81 8.01 -7.13 9.78
N GLU A 82 7.77 -6.02 10.49
CA GLU A 82 6.89 -4.98 9.98
C GLU A 82 7.49 -4.25 8.77
N VAL A 83 8.80 -3.99 8.78
CA VAL A 83 9.50 -3.40 7.62
C VAL A 83 9.40 -4.34 6.41
N GLN A 84 9.61 -5.64 6.60
CA GLN A 84 9.50 -6.62 5.52
C GLN A 84 8.09 -6.64 4.91
N ILE A 85 7.04 -6.64 5.72
CA ILE A 85 5.65 -6.62 5.22
C ILE A 85 5.39 -5.35 4.40
N VAL A 86 5.86 -4.19 4.87
CA VAL A 86 5.69 -2.92 4.15
C VAL A 86 6.53 -2.89 2.86
N GLU A 87 7.70 -3.54 2.82
CA GLU A 87 8.51 -3.69 1.60
C GLU A 87 7.86 -4.59 0.55
N GLU A 88 7.34 -5.74 0.96
CA GLU A 88 6.62 -6.65 0.07
C GLU A 88 5.40 -5.96 -0.53
N PHE A 89 4.68 -5.18 0.28
CA PHE A 89 3.57 -4.39 -0.20
C PHE A 89 3.97 -3.24 -1.12
N SER A 90 5.08 -2.56 -0.83
CA SER A 90 5.61 -1.53 -1.73
C SER A 90 5.88 -2.09 -3.13
N LYS A 91 6.49 -3.29 -3.22
CA LYS A 91 6.70 -4.00 -4.50
C LYS A 91 5.37 -4.36 -5.18
N MET A 92 4.38 -4.81 -4.41
CA MET A 92 3.04 -5.09 -4.93
C MET A 92 2.39 -3.83 -5.51
N ILE A 93 2.40 -2.70 -4.80
CA ILE A 93 1.85 -1.43 -5.30
C ILE A 93 2.53 -1.01 -6.59
N GLN A 94 3.86 -1.10 -6.66
CA GLN A 94 4.58 -0.76 -7.89
C GLN A 94 4.17 -1.66 -9.06
N SER A 95 4.04 -2.98 -8.83
CA SER A 95 3.56 -3.91 -9.85
C SER A 95 2.13 -3.57 -10.30
N VAL A 96 1.23 -3.24 -9.38
CA VAL A 96 -0.14 -2.84 -9.69
C VAL A 96 -0.16 -1.54 -10.48
N LYS A 97 0.61 -0.52 -10.06
CA LYS A 97 0.73 0.75 -10.79
C LYS A 97 1.16 0.52 -12.24
N ILE A 98 2.17 -0.32 -12.48
CA ILE A 98 2.65 -0.68 -13.82
C ILE A 98 1.54 -1.38 -14.62
N ASN A 99 0.75 -2.26 -13.99
CA ASN A 99 -0.33 -2.98 -14.67
C ASN A 99 -1.57 -2.10 -14.95
N LEU A 100 -1.79 -1.04 -14.17
CA LEU A 100 -2.87 -0.07 -14.38
C LEU A 100 -2.49 1.04 -15.37
N GLU A 101 -1.20 1.29 -15.60
CA GLU A 101 -0.69 2.31 -16.53
C GLU A 101 -1.11 2.15 -18.00
N PRO A 102 -1.29 0.93 -18.54
CA PRO A 102 -1.83 0.70 -19.88
C PRO A 102 -3.36 0.80 -19.96
N LEU A 103 -4.06 0.78 -18.82
CA LEU A 103 -5.53 0.79 -18.75
C LEU A 103 -6.13 2.20 -18.68
N TYR A 104 -5.32 3.24 -18.91
CA TYR A 104 -5.82 4.60 -19.11
C TYR A 104 -6.58 4.66 -20.45
N ILE A 105 -7.89 4.47 -20.38
CA ILE A 105 -8.85 4.69 -21.47
C ILE A 105 -9.24 6.17 -21.48
#